data_AF-Q0I2A0-F1
#
_entry.id   AF-Q0I2A0-F1
#
_cell.length_a   1.000
_cell.length_b   1.000
_cell.length_c   1.000
_cell.angle_alpha   90.00
_cell.angle_beta   90.00
_cell.angle_gamma   90.00
#
_symmetry.space_group_name_H-M   'P 1'
#
loop_
_entity.id
_entity.type
_entity.pdbx_description
1 polymer ?
#
loop_
_entity_poly.entity_id
_entity_poly.type
_entity_poly.pdbx_seq_one_letter_code
_entity_poly.pdbx_strand_id
1 'polypeptide(L)'
;MRLNVDLSELWQSVKQISKIKIDIDLEKLTALNPINTTVGLEIPIDEITFTPLPTYQGKQVILFIPDHSYNTLFEETLCDPTKGNKYHLTDCTTLESMRQRNRYKRYFATTNLSGEFTISNGAGQSAEVRLQVCQNCLKKLNYKQFNRNRWLVLNMFDLAEFFAHYRTSFRRDIETQNMVAEEAGSYSTDWRLISQRYREGQKWCCENCGLNMQSYPHLLDVHHRNGNKRDNSDQNLQALCRECHIQQDMHTHMQLSEEERRTFSYLRR
;
A
#
# COMPACT_ATOMS: atom_id res chain seq x y z
N MET A 1 30.69 16.68 13.49
CA MET A 1 31.14 15.86 12.35
C MET A 1 30.22 16.17 11.17
N ARG A 2 30.68 16.92 10.16
CA ARG A 2 29.87 17.19 8.95
C ARG A 2 30.04 15.99 8.03
N LEU A 3 28.95 15.28 7.75
CA LEU A 3 28.94 14.20 6.76
C LEU A 3 29.07 14.86 5.38
N ASN A 4 30.16 14.57 4.68
CA ASN A 4 30.35 15.01 3.30
C ASN A 4 29.81 13.89 2.40
N VAL A 5 28.52 13.96 2.08
CA VAL A 5 27.86 12.96 1.23
C VAL A 5 27.80 13.50 -0.18
N ASP A 6 28.47 12.81 -1.11
CA ASP A 6 28.38 13.11 -2.53
C ASP A 6 27.07 12.53 -3.10
N LEU A 7 26.22 13.42 -3.60
CA LEU A 7 24.91 13.09 -4.17
C LEU A 7 24.91 13.17 -5.71
N SER A 8 26.09 13.26 -6.35
CA SER A 8 26.21 13.51 -7.79
C SER A 8 25.52 12.42 -8.64
N GLU A 9 25.64 11.14 -8.26
CA GLU A 9 24.99 10.02 -8.96
C GLU A 9 23.46 10.03 -8.83
N LEU A 10 22.96 10.40 -7.64
CA LEU A 10 21.52 10.58 -7.41
C LEU A 10 20.97 11.68 -8.33
N TRP A 11 21.67 12.82 -8.41
CA TRP A 11 21.26 13.94 -9.26
C TRP A 11 21.36 13.64 -10.76
N GLN A 12 22.31 12.79 -11.18
CA GLN A 12 22.35 12.30 -12.57
C GLN A 12 21.13 11.43 -12.88
N SER A 13 20.73 10.55 -11.94
CA SER A 13 19.56 9.69 -12.10
C SER A 13 18.25 10.50 -12.15
N VAL A 14 18.10 11.49 -11.27
CA VAL A 14 16.92 12.39 -11.27
C VAL A 14 16.74 13.12 -12.61
N LYS A 15 17.84 13.59 -13.21
CA LYS A 15 17.82 14.28 -14.51
C LYS A 15 17.37 13.40 -15.68
N GLN A 16 17.55 12.08 -15.57
CA GLN A 16 17.13 11.13 -16.60
C GLN A 16 15.60 10.88 -16.56
N ILE A 17 14.99 11.02 -15.38
CA ILE A 17 13.58 10.67 -15.14
C ILE A 17 12.67 11.90 -15.17
N SER A 18 13.19 13.09 -14.83
CA SER A 18 12.37 14.31 -14.72
C SER A 18 13.18 15.58 -15.04
N LYS A 19 12.56 16.52 -15.76
CA LYS A 19 13.07 17.89 -15.94
C LYS A 19 12.76 18.81 -14.76
N ILE A 20 11.93 18.37 -13.81
CA ILE A 20 11.54 19.12 -12.63
C ILE A 20 12.66 19.07 -11.61
N LYS A 21 13.19 20.25 -11.28
CA LYS A 21 14.21 20.43 -10.25
C LYS A 21 13.49 20.65 -8.92
N ILE A 22 13.53 19.65 -8.03
CA ILE A 22 13.05 19.80 -6.65
C ILE A 22 14.25 20.20 -5.82
N ASP A 23 14.19 21.37 -5.19
CA ASP A 23 15.21 21.77 -4.23
C ASP A 23 15.04 20.95 -2.95
N ILE A 24 16.03 20.10 -2.66
CA ILE A 24 16.06 19.32 -1.43
C ILE A 24 16.80 20.16 -0.41
N ASP A 25 16.04 20.85 0.43
CA ASP A 25 16.57 21.60 1.56
C ASP A 25 16.95 20.62 2.68
N LEU A 26 18.24 20.25 2.73
CA LEU A 26 18.79 19.38 3.78
C LEU A 26 18.76 20.04 5.18
N GLU A 27 18.62 21.36 5.28
CA GLU A 27 18.48 22.03 6.58
C GLU A 27 17.07 21.83 7.17
N LYS A 28 16.06 21.50 6.36
CA LYS A 28 14.75 21.04 6.88
C LYS A 28 14.78 19.60 7.40
N LEU A 29 15.73 18.79 6.96
CA LEU A 29 15.91 17.39 7.41
C LEU A 29 16.52 17.27 8.82
N THR A 30 17.20 18.32 9.31
CA THR A 30 17.80 18.31 10.66
C THR A 30 16.78 18.54 11.77
N ALA A 31 15.55 18.94 11.45
CA ALA A 31 14.43 18.98 12.39
C ALA A 31 13.76 17.61 12.61
N LEU A 32 14.47 16.51 12.35
CA LEU A 32 14.06 15.19 12.83
C LEU A 32 14.25 15.14 14.35
N ASN A 33 13.34 15.78 15.09
CA ASN A 33 13.21 15.55 16.51
C ASN A 33 13.10 14.03 16.73
N PRO A 34 13.87 13.45 17.67
CA PRO A 34 13.67 12.07 18.07
C PRO A 34 12.27 11.97 18.68
N ILE A 35 11.28 11.58 17.87
CA ILE A 35 9.92 11.30 18.32
C ILE A 35 9.95 9.91 18.97
N ASN A 36 10.67 9.82 20.09
CA ASN A 36 10.68 8.69 21.00
C ASN A 36 10.14 9.22 22.33
N THR A 37 8.89 9.61 22.35
CA THR A 37 8.19 9.94 23.59
C THR A 37 6.99 9.01 23.70
N THR A 38 6.97 8.22 24.79
CA THR A 38 5.79 7.50 25.28
C THR A 38 4.60 8.45 25.45
N VAL A 39 4.91 9.69 25.80
CA VAL A 39 4.06 10.86 25.67
C VAL A 39 3.95 11.19 24.18
N GLY A 40 3.00 10.56 23.48
CA GLY A 40 2.76 10.77 22.06
C GLY A 40 2.74 12.25 21.70
N LEU A 41 3.36 12.61 20.58
CA LEU A 41 3.36 13.99 20.11
C LEU A 41 1.91 14.37 19.80
N GLU A 42 1.37 15.40 20.46
CA GLU A 42 0.02 15.88 20.17
C GLU A 42 0.00 16.55 18.79
N ILE A 43 -0.04 15.74 17.74
CA ILE A 43 -0.08 16.20 16.35
C ILE A 43 -1.54 16.43 16.01
N PRO A 44 -1.93 17.67 15.65
CA PRO A 44 -3.24 17.93 15.10
C PRO A 44 -3.49 16.99 13.92
N ILE A 45 -4.60 16.27 13.95
CA ILE A 45 -4.90 15.23 12.97
C ILE A 45 -5.00 15.75 11.53
N ASP A 46 -5.18 17.06 11.36
CA ASP A 46 -5.22 17.76 10.08
C ASP A 46 -3.84 17.77 9.37
N GLU A 47 -2.75 17.52 10.10
CA GLU A 47 -1.40 17.44 9.55
C GLU A 47 -1.01 16.01 9.13
N ILE A 48 -1.94 15.05 9.27
CA ILE A 48 -1.68 13.62 9.03
C ILE A 48 -2.13 13.24 7.63
N THR A 49 -1.19 12.71 6.87
CA THR A 49 -1.45 12.17 5.53
C THR A 49 -1.70 10.67 5.61
N PHE A 50 -2.65 10.15 4.83
CA PHE A 50 -2.94 8.72 4.78
C PHE A 50 -2.55 8.15 3.42
N THR A 51 -1.43 7.45 3.36
CA THR A 51 -0.96 6.74 2.16
C THR A 51 -0.20 5.47 2.54
N PRO A 52 -0.72 4.26 2.30
CA PRO A 52 -1.94 3.68 2.90
C PRO A 52 -2.00 3.67 4.45
N LEU A 53 -0.90 4.06 5.12
CA LEU A 53 -0.79 4.20 6.57
C LEU A 53 -0.75 5.69 6.96
N PRO A 54 -1.16 6.05 8.19
CA PRO A 54 -1.05 7.41 8.68
C PRO A 54 0.42 7.80 8.79
N THR A 55 0.77 8.94 8.19
CA THR A 55 2.14 9.43 8.08
C THR A 55 2.17 10.91 8.44
N TYR A 56 3.10 11.27 9.31
CA TYR A 56 3.40 12.65 9.69
C TYR A 56 4.90 12.91 9.48
N GLN A 57 5.24 13.94 8.70
CA GLN A 57 6.63 14.30 8.37
C GLN A 57 7.47 13.10 7.88
N GLY A 58 6.88 12.24 7.05
CA GLY A 58 7.55 11.03 6.52
C GLY A 58 7.73 9.88 7.53
N LYS A 59 7.24 10.04 8.77
CA LYS A 59 7.22 8.98 9.78
C LYS A 59 5.83 8.36 9.88
N GLN A 60 5.78 7.04 9.90
CA GLN A 60 4.54 6.31 10.17
C GLN A 60 4.10 6.58 11.61
N VAL A 61 2.83 6.91 11.77
CA VAL A 61 2.21 7.20 13.07
C VAL A 61 0.97 6.33 13.26
N ILE A 62 0.56 6.21 14.52
CA ILE A 62 -0.62 5.48 14.97
C ILE A 62 -1.55 6.49 15.62
N LEU A 63 -2.85 6.32 15.43
CA LEU A 63 -3.85 7.18 16.05
C LEU A 63 -4.50 6.51 17.26
N PHE A 64 -4.66 7.22 18.37
CA PHE A 64 -5.37 6.72 19.55
C PHE A 64 -6.06 7.86 20.30
N ILE A 65 -6.95 7.53 21.23
CA ILE A 65 -7.62 8.50 22.11
C ILE A 65 -7.10 8.28 23.54
N PRO A 66 -6.34 9.22 24.13
CA PRO A 66 -5.81 9.08 25.49
C PRO A 66 -6.92 9.20 26.54
N ASP A 67 -7.94 10.03 26.25
CA ASP A 67 -9.08 10.27 27.13
C ASP A 67 -9.97 9.01 27.31
N HIS A 68 -9.91 8.45 28.51
CA HIS A 68 -10.74 7.34 29.00
C HIS A 68 -11.66 7.78 30.14
N SER A 69 -11.95 9.08 30.27
CA SER A 69 -12.82 9.65 31.33
C SER A 69 -14.30 9.26 31.23
N TYR A 70 -14.71 8.56 30.17
CA TYR A 70 -16.10 8.21 29.94
C TYR A 70 -16.54 7.02 30.82
N ASN A 71 -17.57 7.25 31.65
CA ASN A 71 -18.10 6.25 32.60
C ASN A 71 -16.98 5.63 33.46
N THR A 72 -16.89 4.31 33.48
CA THR A 72 -15.90 3.50 34.20
C THR A 72 -14.78 2.98 33.29
N LEU A 73 -14.63 3.57 32.10
CA LEU A 73 -13.73 3.03 31.07
C LEU A 73 -12.27 3.03 31.52
N PHE A 74 -11.83 4.03 32.27
CA PHE A 74 -10.46 4.09 32.78
C PHE A 74 -10.15 2.90 33.70
N GLU A 75 -10.96 2.68 34.73
CA GLU A 75 -10.81 1.57 35.68
C GLU A 75 -10.96 0.21 35.00
N GLU A 76 -11.93 0.08 34.09
CA GLU A 76 -12.14 -1.14 33.32
C GLU A 76 -10.94 -1.48 32.44
N THR A 77 -10.28 -0.46 31.87
CA THR A 77 -9.11 -0.63 31.01
C THR A 77 -7.87 -1.03 31.82
N LEU A 78 -7.76 -0.56 33.07
CA LEU A 78 -6.70 -1.01 33.99
C LEU A 78 -6.85 -2.48 34.38
N CYS A 79 -8.08 -2.96 34.57
CA CYS A 79 -8.35 -4.36 34.86
C CYS A 79 -8.24 -5.25 33.60
N ASP A 80 -8.73 -4.76 32.47
CA ASP A 80 -8.79 -5.47 31.20
C ASP A 80 -8.50 -4.51 30.03
N PRO A 81 -7.24 -4.48 29.53
CA PRO A 81 -6.84 -3.62 28.42
C PRO A 81 -7.68 -3.81 27.13
N THR A 82 -8.38 -4.94 27.00
CA THR A 82 -9.25 -5.19 25.85
C THR A 82 -10.54 -4.37 25.86
N LYS A 83 -10.89 -3.75 27.00
CA LYS A 83 -12.06 -2.86 27.12
C LYS A 83 -11.79 -1.42 26.71
N GLY A 84 -10.54 -0.99 26.76
CA GLY A 84 -10.14 0.39 26.45
C GLY A 84 -10.39 0.82 25.01
N ASN A 85 -10.13 2.10 24.74
CA ASN A 85 -10.13 2.61 23.37
C ASN A 85 -9.12 1.84 22.52
N LYS A 86 -9.39 1.75 21.22
CA LYS A 86 -8.52 1.04 20.26
C LYS A 86 -7.64 2.03 19.53
N TYR A 87 -6.41 1.63 19.21
CA TYR A 87 -5.56 2.41 18.32
C TYR A 87 -5.78 2.03 16.85
N HIS A 88 -5.43 2.94 15.94
CA HIS A 88 -5.71 2.83 14.51
C HIS A 88 -4.44 2.92 13.67
N LEU A 89 -4.34 2.02 12.70
CA LEU A 89 -3.20 1.84 11.81
C LEU A 89 -3.46 2.32 10.38
N THR A 90 -4.71 2.62 10.03
CA THR A 90 -5.11 3.11 8.70
C THR A 90 -6.44 3.86 8.83
N ASP A 91 -6.82 4.58 7.78
CA ASP A 91 -8.08 5.31 7.70
C ASP A 91 -9.29 4.36 7.62
N CYS A 92 -9.70 3.77 8.75
CA CYS A 92 -10.75 2.76 8.78
C CYS A 92 -12.15 3.34 8.94
N THR A 93 -13.18 2.51 8.78
CA THR A 93 -14.60 2.89 8.94
C THR A 93 -14.93 3.50 10.31
N THR A 94 -14.19 3.14 11.37
CA THR A 94 -14.34 3.80 12.69
C THR A 94 -13.90 5.26 12.64
N LEU A 95 -12.77 5.56 11.99
CA LEU A 95 -12.27 6.93 11.85
C LEU A 95 -13.19 7.76 10.97
N GLU A 96 -13.70 7.17 9.89
CA GLU A 96 -14.71 7.77 9.04
C GLU A 96 -16.00 8.12 9.82
N SER A 97 -16.51 7.19 10.62
CA SER A 97 -17.67 7.43 11.49
C SER A 97 -17.41 8.53 12.53
N MET A 98 -16.19 8.58 13.08
CA MET A 98 -15.79 9.64 14.01
C MET A 98 -15.71 11.02 13.33
N ARG A 99 -15.32 11.09 12.05
CA ARG A 99 -15.38 12.32 11.23
C ARG A 99 -16.81 12.78 11.02
N GLN A 100 -17.69 11.88 10.59
CA GLN A 100 -19.11 12.21 10.35
C GLN A 100 -19.82 12.71 11.62
N ARG A 101 -19.39 12.26 12.80
CA ARG A 101 -19.94 12.70 14.10
C ARG A 101 -19.22 13.90 14.72
N ASN A 102 -18.27 14.53 14.01
CA ASN A 102 -17.44 15.62 14.52
C ASN A 102 -16.65 15.28 15.80
N ARG A 103 -16.30 13.99 16.01
CA ARG A 103 -15.53 13.50 17.16
C ARG A 103 -14.08 13.14 16.82
N TYR A 104 -13.68 13.37 15.57
CA TYR A 104 -12.35 13.02 15.05
C TYR A 104 -11.19 13.82 15.67
N LYS A 105 -11.46 15.04 16.16
CA LYS A 105 -10.46 15.89 16.83
C LYS A 105 -9.95 15.33 18.17
N ARG A 106 -10.52 14.23 18.67
CA ARG A 106 -10.11 13.57 19.92
C ARG A 106 -8.90 12.64 19.74
N TYR A 107 -8.51 12.36 18.50
CA TYR A 107 -7.41 11.47 18.20
C TYR A 107 -6.07 12.19 18.26
N PHE A 108 -5.09 11.50 18.83
CA PHE A 108 -3.70 11.89 18.90
C PHE A 108 -2.87 10.93 18.08
N ALA A 109 -1.79 11.43 17.49
CA ALA A 109 -0.85 10.60 16.76
C ALA A 109 0.38 10.27 17.60
N THR A 110 0.93 9.08 17.42
CA THR A 110 2.19 8.71 18.06
C THR A 110 3.02 7.84 17.13
N THR A 111 4.33 7.97 17.22
CA THR A 111 5.31 7.06 16.59
C THR A 111 5.60 5.85 17.48
N ASN A 112 4.94 5.73 18.64
CA ASN A 112 5.19 4.66 19.58
C ASN A 112 4.87 3.28 18.95
N LEU A 113 5.89 2.44 18.84
CA LEU A 113 5.78 1.07 18.33
C LEU A 113 5.71 0.01 19.44
N SER A 114 5.86 0.38 20.72
CA SER A 114 5.82 -0.56 21.85
C SER A 114 4.43 -1.14 22.09
N GLY A 115 3.40 -0.39 21.69
CA GLY A 115 2.00 -0.75 21.95
C GLY A 115 1.51 -0.38 23.35
N GLU A 116 2.34 0.28 24.16
CA GLU A 116 1.95 0.87 25.44
C GLU A 116 1.53 2.33 25.22
N PHE A 117 0.38 2.72 25.77
CA PHE A 117 -0.17 4.06 25.57
C PHE A 117 -0.55 4.66 26.91
N THR A 118 -0.21 5.93 27.10
CA THR A 118 -0.70 6.72 28.22
C THR A 118 -2.19 7.02 28.04
N ILE A 119 -3.01 6.58 28.98
CA ILE A 119 -4.44 6.90 29.07
C ILE A 119 -4.71 7.80 30.29
N SER A 120 -5.76 8.62 30.24
CA SER A 120 -6.13 9.51 31.36
C SER A 120 -7.62 9.43 31.69
N ASN A 121 -7.96 9.71 32.95
CA ASN A 121 -9.35 9.76 33.40
C ASN A 121 -9.95 11.17 33.40
N GLY A 122 -9.25 12.18 32.89
CA GLY A 122 -9.68 13.58 32.89
C GLY A 122 -9.64 14.28 34.25
N ALA A 123 -9.46 13.54 35.36
CA ALA A 123 -9.33 14.07 36.72
C ALA A 123 -7.86 14.21 37.17
N GLY A 124 -6.91 14.14 36.23
CA GLY A 124 -5.47 14.26 36.49
C GLY A 124 -4.75 12.93 36.77
N GLN A 125 -5.46 11.79 36.76
CA GLN A 125 -4.83 10.47 36.84
C GLN A 125 -4.51 9.95 35.43
N SER A 126 -3.35 9.34 35.29
CA SER A 126 -2.89 8.70 34.06
C SER A 126 -2.26 7.34 34.34
N ALA A 127 -2.27 6.46 33.33
CA ALA A 127 -1.67 5.14 33.39
C ALA A 127 -1.15 4.70 32.02
N GLU A 128 -0.10 3.90 31.98
CA GLU A 128 0.38 3.23 30.77
C GLU A 128 -0.35 1.90 30.59
N VAL A 129 -1.00 1.70 29.45
CA VAL A 129 -1.76 0.48 29.15
C VAL A 129 -1.45 -0.02 27.74
N ARG A 130 -1.36 -1.34 27.58
CA ARG A 130 -1.25 -1.99 26.28
C ARG A 130 -2.61 -2.07 25.59
N LEU A 131 -3.00 -0.99 24.91
CA LEU A 131 -4.27 -0.93 24.16
C LEU A 131 -4.28 -1.97 23.03
N GLN A 132 -5.47 -2.31 22.55
CA GLN A 132 -5.63 -3.22 21.41
C GLN A 132 -5.79 -2.48 20.09
N VAL A 133 -5.37 -3.13 19.01
CA VAL A 133 -5.58 -2.65 17.64
C VAL A 133 -7.06 -2.64 17.25
N CYS A 134 -7.47 -1.63 16.49
CA CYS A 134 -8.80 -1.57 15.92
C CYS A 134 -9.00 -2.67 14.86
N GLN A 135 -10.00 -3.53 15.07
CA GLN A 135 -10.34 -4.61 14.13
C GLN A 135 -10.74 -4.11 12.74
N ASN A 136 -11.30 -2.89 12.63
CA ASN A 136 -11.63 -2.30 11.33
C ASN A 136 -10.37 -1.89 10.56
N CYS A 137 -9.28 -1.55 11.25
CA CYS A 137 -7.98 -1.35 10.59
C CYS A 137 -7.45 -2.68 10.03
N LEU A 138 -7.44 -3.74 10.84
CA LEU A 138 -7.00 -5.07 10.38
C LEU A 138 -7.84 -5.59 9.21
N LYS A 139 -9.16 -5.37 9.27
CA LYS A 139 -10.11 -5.71 8.19
C LYS A 139 -9.78 -4.96 6.90
N LYS A 140 -9.61 -3.63 6.98
CA LYS A 140 -9.33 -2.78 5.81
C LYS A 140 -7.99 -3.12 5.16
N LEU A 141 -6.98 -3.40 5.97
CA LEU A 141 -5.65 -3.79 5.51
C LEU A 141 -5.56 -5.26 5.07
N ASN A 142 -6.58 -6.06 5.39
CA ASN A 142 -6.57 -7.51 5.29
C ASN A 142 -5.27 -8.15 5.84
N TYR A 143 -4.75 -7.59 6.94
CA TYR A 143 -3.46 -8.00 7.52
C TYR A 143 -3.48 -9.49 7.85
N LYS A 144 -2.51 -10.27 7.32
CA LYS A 144 -2.45 -11.73 7.46
C LYS A 144 -3.78 -12.45 7.17
N GLN A 145 -4.51 -12.00 6.13
CA GLN A 145 -5.83 -12.54 5.79
C GLN A 145 -6.84 -12.44 6.96
N PHE A 146 -6.84 -11.31 7.67
CA PHE A 146 -7.73 -11.04 8.82
C PHE A 146 -9.18 -11.39 8.53
N ASN A 147 -9.65 -11.18 7.29
CA ASN A 147 -11.03 -11.50 6.90
C ASN A 147 -11.38 -12.98 7.01
N ARG A 148 -10.39 -13.89 6.96
CA ARG A 148 -10.56 -15.34 7.07
C ARG A 148 -10.20 -15.89 8.45
N ASN A 149 -9.28 -15.24 9.18
CA ASN A 149 -8.71 -15.74 10.44
C ASN A 149 -8.76 -14.69 11.58
N ARG A 150 -9.91 -14.02 11.76
CA ARG A 150 -10.07 -12.85 12.65
C ARG A 150 -9.53 -13.07 14.07
N TRP A 151 -9.93 -14.16 14.71
CA TRP A 151 -9.59 -14.44 16.10
C TRP A 151 -8.09 -14.64 16.29
N LEU A 152 -7.46 -15.45 15.42
CA LEU A 152 -6.03 -15.75 15.48
C LEU A 152 -5.20 -14.48 15.28
N VAL A 153 -5.52 -13.71 14.23
CA VAL A 153 -4.77 -12.50 13.89
C VAL A 153 -4.94 -11.42 14.96
N LEU A 154 -6.10 -11.30 15.59
CA LEU A 154 -6.32 -10.33 16.68
C LEU A 154 -5.53 -10.70 17.94
N ASN A 155 -5.58 -11.96 18.37
CA ASN A 155 -4.91 -12.41 19.60
C ASN A 155 -3.39 -12.46 19.45
N MET A 156 -2.90 -12.72 18.24
CA MET A 156 -1.47 -12.75 17.94
C MET A 156 -0.95 -11.43 17.35
N PHE A 157 -1.73 -10.35 17.41
CA PHE A 157 -1.32 -9.08 16.82
C PHE A 157 -0.13 -8.51 17.58
N ASP A 158 0.96 -8.24 16.85
CA ASP A 158 2.11 -7.51 17.35
C ASP A 158 2.36 -6.26 16.51
N LEU A 159 2.56 -5.14 17.19
CA LEU A 159 2.68 -3.83 16.54
C LEU A 159 4.03 -3.69 15.84
N ALA A 160 5.12 -4.19 16.43
CA ALA A 160 6.44 -4.16 15.82
C ALA A 160 6.48 -5.05 14.57
N GLU A 161 5.88 -6.25 14.64
CA GLU A 161 5.74 -7.15 13.50
C GLU A 161 4.92 -6.50 12.37
N PHE A 162 3.81 -5.84 12.71
CA PHE A 162 3.01 -5.11 11.73
C PHE A 162 3.86 -4.10 10.96
N PHE A 163 4.60 -3.24 11.66
CA PHE A 163 5.44 -2.25 10.98
C PHE A 163 6.62 -2.87 10.24
N ALA A 164 7.19 -3.98 10.69
CA ALA A 164 8.21 -4.72 9.93
C ALA A 164 7.64 -5.25 8.59
N HIS A 165 6.43 -5.82 8.62
CA HIS A 165 5.72 -6.30 7.43
C HIS A 165 5.43 -5.16 6.43
N TYR A 166 5.01 -3.99 6.92
CA TYR A 166 4.73 -2.85 6.03
C TYR A 166 5.98 -2.07 5.62
N ARG A 167 7.04 -2.00 6.43
CA ARG A 167 8.34 -1.41 6.02
C ARG A 167 9.00 -2.18 4.88
N THR A 168 8.93 -3.50 4.91
CA THR A 168 9.43 -4.37 3.83
C THR A 168 8.55 -4.32 2.59
N SER A 169 7.27 -4.02 2.75
CA SER A 169 6.35 -3.74 1.63
C SER A 169 6.63 -2.37 1.02
N PHE A 170 6.90 -1.33 1.83
CA PHE A 170 7.28 0.01 1.35
C PHE A 170 8.64 0.06 0.64
N ARG A 171 9.63 -0.76 1.02
CA ARG A 171 10.87 -0.89 0.21
C ARG A 171 10.58 -1.44 -1.17
N ARG A 172 9.72 -2.46 -1.25
CA ARG A 172 9.21 -2.94 -2.54
C ARG A 172 8.38 -1.87 -3.23
N ASP A 173 7.56 -1.10 -2.53
CA ASP A 173 6.73 -0.05 -3.12
C ASP A 173 7.56 1.14 -3.60
N ILE A 174 8.75 1.44 -3.05
CA ILE A 174 9.68 2.45 -3.61
C ILE A 174 10.37 1.91 -4.86
N GLU A 175 10.80 0.64 -4.85
CA GLU A 175 11.28 -0.05 -6.05
C GLU A 175 10.19 -0.11 -7.14
N THR A 176 8.93 -0.26 -6.73
CA THR A 176 7.76 -0.31 -7.63
C THR A 176 7.30 1.10 -8.01
N GLN A 177 7.38 2.11 -7.14
CA GLN A 177 6.97 3.49 -7.42
C GLN A 177 7.90 4.19 -8.41
N ASN A 178 9.20 3.85 -8.40
CA ASN A 178 10.11 4.24 -9.48
C ASN A 178 9.73 3.64 -10.83
N MET A 179 8.94 2.56 -10.86
CA MET A 179 8.35 2.01 -12.09
C MET A 179 6.93 2.54 -12.39
N VAL A 180 6.19 3.03 -11.39
CA VAL A 180 4.76 3.40 -11.51
C VAL A 180 4.54 4.86 -11.92
N ALA A 181 5.55 5.73 -11.84
CA ALA A 181 5.44 7.10 -12.34
C ALA A 181 5.20 7.21 -13.87
N GLU A 182 5.34 6.11 -14.63
CA GLU A 182 5.05 6.07 -16.06
C GLU A 182 3.66 5.51 -16.44
N GLU A 183 2.87 4.95 -15.53
CA GLU A 183 1.62 4.25 -15.91
C GLU A 183 0.36 4.79 -15.22
N ALA A 184 -0.07 5.97 -15.66
CA ALA A 184 -1.46 6.39 -15.55
C ALA A 184 -2.36 5.46 -16.39
N GLY A 185 -2.75 4.31 -15.82
CA GLY A 185 -3.73 3.40 -16.43
C GLY A 185 -3.62 1.92 -16.06
N SER A 186 -3.09 1.59 -14.87
CA SER A 186 -2.67 0.20 -14.58
C SER A 186 -3.78 -0.71 -14.04
N TYR A 187 -3.63 -1.97 -14.44
CA TYR A 187 -4.51 -3.13 -14.26
C TYR A 187 -4.68 -3.52 -12.78
N SER A 188 -5.64 -4.39 -12.48
CA SER A 188 -5.82 -4.92 -11.11
C SER A 188 -4.50 -5.48 -10.56
N THR A 189 -4.25 -5.32 -9.26
CA THR A 189 -3.04 -5.77 -8.53
C THR A 189 -2.66 -7.25 -8.77
N ASP A 190 -3.58 -8.08 -9.24
CA ASP A 190 -3.38 -9.50 -9.56
C ASP A 190 -3.27 -9.81 -11.07
N TRP A 191 -3.14 -8.80 -11.94
CA TRP A 191 -3.19 -8.97 -13.41
C TRP A 191 -2.15 -9.96 -13.94
N ARG A 192 -0.93 -9.93 -13.39
CA ARG A 192 0.12 -10.90 -13.77
C ARG A 192 -0.32 -12.35 -13.57
N LEU A 193 -1.01 -12.63 -12.46
CA LEU A 193 -1.51 -13.97 -12.14
C LEU A 193 -2.72 -14.34 -13.01
N ILE A 194 -3.63 -13.38 -13.23
CA ILE A 194 -4.83 -13.57 -14.05
C ILE A 194 -4.44 -13.83 -15.51
N SER A 195 -3.57 -12.99 -16.07
CA SER A 195 -3.04 -13.11 -17.43
C SER A 195 -2.29 -14.44 -17.62
N GLN A 196 -1.50 -14.86 -16.64
CA GLN A 196 -0.80 -16.15 -16.70
C GLN A 196 -1.78 -17.32 -16.72
N ARG A 197 -2.71 -17.38 -15.76
CA ARG A 197 -3.70 -18.47 -15.68
C ARG A 197 -4.56 -18.57 -16.92
N TYR A 198 -5.00 -17.43 -17.46
CA TYR A 198 -5.80 -17.40 -18.66
C TYR A 198 -5.02 -17.96 -19.87
N ARG A 199 -3.77 -17.54 -20.08
CA ARG A 199 -2.91 -18.06 -21.16
C ARG A 199 -2.59 -19.54 -21.01
N GLU A 200 -2.37 -20.01 -19.78
CA GLU A 200 -2.21 -21.44 -19.48
C GLU A 200 -3.47 -22.24 -19.82
N GLY A 201 -4.65 -21.72 -19.48
CA GLY A 201 -5.95 -22.30 -19.84
C GLY A 201 -6.15 -22.41 -21.35
N GLN A 202 -5.66 -21.42 -22.11
CA GLN A 202 -5.67 -21.42 -23.57
C GLN A 202 -4.49 -22.18 -24.19
N LYS A 203 -3.71 -22.93 -23.39
CA LYS A 203 -2.54 -23.72 -23.83
C LYS A 203 -1.51 -22.89 -24.62
N TRP A 204 -1.38 -21.61 -24.27
CA TRP A 204 -0.52 -20.64 -24.97
C TRP A 204 -0.85 -20.46 -26.46
N CYS A 205 -2.07 -20.78 -26.89
CA CYS A 205 -2.52 -20.56 -28.25
C CYS A 205 -3.17 -19.18 -28.40
N CYS A 206 -2.88 -18.49 -29.50
CA CYS A 206 -3.62 -17.29 -29.89
C CYS A 206 -5.05 -17.67 -30.28
N GLU A 207 -6.04 -17.06 -29.64
CA GLU A 207 -7.46 -17.31 -29.90
C GLU A 207 -7.95 -16.71 -31.23
N ASN A 208 -7.13 -15.89 -31.91
CA ASN A 208 -7.46 -15.32 -33.23
C ASN A 208 -6.83 -16.09 -34.40
N CYS A 209 -5.54 -16.39 -34.35
CA CYS A 209 -4.82 -17.05 -35.46
C CYS A 209 -4.41 -18.50 -35.18
N GLY A 210 -4.64 -19.01 -33.97
CA GLY A 210 -4.33 -20.39 -33.59
C GLY A 210 -2.85 -20.70 -33.38
N LEU A 211 -1.94 -19.73 -33.58
CA LEU A 211 -0.50 -19.95 -33.38
C LEU A 211 -0.20 -20.29 -31.92
N ASN A 212 0.60 -21.35 -31.71
CA ASN A 212 1.05 -21.79 -30.40
C ASN A 212 2.32 -21.02 -29.99
N MET A 213 2.25 -20.35 -28.84
CA MET A 213 3.31 -19.51 -28.27
C MET A 213 3.94 -20.15 -27.03
N GLN A 214 3.79 -21.45 -26.80
CA GLN A 214 4.34 -22.14 -25.62
C GLN A 214 5.86 -21.99 -25.52
N SER A 215 6.58 -22.02 -26.65
CA SER A 215 8.02 -21.78 -26.72
C SER A 215 8.39 -20.29 -26.65
N TYR A 216 7.42 -19.39 -26.87
CA TYR A 216 7.60 -17.94 -26.83
C TYR A 216 6.48 -17.24 -26.02
N PRO A 217 6.35 -17.52 -24.70
CA PRO A 217 5.25 -17.01 -23.86
C PRO A 217 5.09 -15.49 -23.84
N HIS A 218 6.19 -14.77 -24.09
CA HIS A 218 6.25 -13.31 -24.13
C HIS A 218 5.64 -12.69 -25.40
N LEU A 219 5.29 -13.51 -26.40
CA LEU A 219 4.63 -13.07 -27.64
C LEU A 219 3.10 -13.24 -27.59
N LEU A 220 2.57 -13.70 -26.47
CA LEU A 220 1.14 -13.89 -26.23
C LEU A 220 0.67 -13.02 -25.07
N ASP A 221 -0.23 -12.09 -25.36
CA ASP A 221 -0.81 -11.16 -24.40
C ASP A 221 -2.28 -11.48 -24.15
N VAL A 222 -2.85 -10.91 -23.08
CA VAL A 222 -4.27 -11.00 -22.79
C VAL A 222 -4.90 -9.62 -23.00
N HIS A 223 -5.87 -9.56 -23.91
CA HIS A 223 -6.61 -8.36 -24.27
C HIS A 223 -7.97 -8.34 -23.56
N HIS A 224 -8.35 -7.17 -23.03
CA HIS A 224 -9.71 -6.92 -22.53
C HIS A 224 -10.60 -6.42 -23.66
N ARG A 225 -11.57 -7.24 -24.08
CA ARG A 225 -12.47 -6.96 -25.21
C ARG A 225 -13.25 -5.66 -25.02
N ASN A 226 -13.69 -5.36 -23.80
CA ASN A 226 -14.43 -4.14 -23.48
C ASN A 226 -13.54 -2.93 -23.12
N GLY A 227 -12.21 -3.06 -23.19
CA GLY A 227 -11.26 -2.00 -22.82
C GLY A 227 -11.18 -1.68 -21.33
N ASN A 228 -12.00 -2.31 -20.48
CA ASN A 228 -11.99 -2.13 -19.04
C ASN A 228 -10.99 -3.10 -18.39
N LYS A 229 -9.80 -2.58 -18.08
CA LYS A 229 -8.67 -3.29 -17.44
C LYS A 229 -8.96 -3.89 -16.04
N ARG A 230 -10.17 -3.65 -15.49
CA ARG A 230 -10.62 -4.19 -14.20
C ARG A 230 -11.61 -5.35 -14.35
N ASP A 231 -12.17 -5.57 -15.53
CA ASP A 231 -13.11 -6.66 -15.78
C ASP A 231 -12.36 -7.91 -16.23
N ASN A 232 -12.03 -8.76 -15.26
CA ASN A 232 -11.24 -9.98 -15.46
C ASN A 232 -12.12 -11.22 -15.68
N SER A 233 -13.36 -11.06 -16.16
CA SER A 233 -14.20 -12.21 -16.52
C SER A 233 -13.62 -12.91 -17.76
N ASP A 234 -13.63 -14.24 -17.79
CA ASP A 234 -13.11 -15.02 -18.93
C ASP A 234 -13.77 -14.62 -20.27
N GLN A 235 -15.03 -14.20 -20.23
CA GLN A 235 -15.77 -13.71 -21.40
C GLN A 235 -15.22 -12.38 -21.95
N ASN A 236 -14.57 -11.59 -21.10
CA ASN A 236 -13.97 -10.31 -21.46
C ASN A 236 -12.47 -10.42 -21.79
N LEU A 237 -11.82 -11.54 -21.45
CA LEU A 237 -10.42 -11.79 -21.78
C LEU A 237 -10.28 -12.46 -23.15
N GLN A 238 -9.14 -12.23 -23.80
CA GLN A 238 -8.77 -12.89 -25.04
C GLN A 238 -7.25 -13.02 -25.15
N ALA A 239 -6.74 -14.22 -25.33
CA ALA A 239 -5.33 -14.48 -25.58
C ALA A 239 -5.02 -14.17 -27.04
N LEU A 240 -4.23 -13.12 -27.28
CA LEU A 240 -3.84 -12.68 -28.62
C LEU A 240 -2.33 -12.66 -28.73
N CYS A 241 -1.79 -13.20 -29.83
CA CYS A 241 -0.39 -12.96 -30.13
C CYS A 241 -0.17 -11.50 -30.46
N ARG A 242 1.04 -10.98 -30.23
CA ARG A 242 1.35 -9.56 -30.46
C ARG A 242 1.00 -9.08 -31.86
N GLU A 243 1.15 -9.93 -32.88
CA GLU A 243 0.76 -9.60 -34.25
C GLU A 243 -0.77 -9.40 -34.41
N CYS A 244 -1.59 -10.26 -33.79
CA CYS A 244 -3.04 -10.10 -33.79
C CYS A 244 -3.51 -9.00 -32.83
N HIS A 245 -2.75 -8.74 -31.77
CA HIS A 245 -3.06 -7.71 -30.77
C HIS A 245 -2.85 -6.30 -31.33
N ILE A 246 -1.81 -6.08 -32.14
CA ILE A 246 -1.57 -4.81 -32.87
C ILE A 246 -2.72 -4.48 -33.83
N GLN A 247 -3.40 -5.50 -34.37
CA GLN A 247 -4.53 -5.33 -35.29
C GLN A 247 -5.84 -4.94 -34.57
N GLN A 248 -5.87 -4.92 -33.23
CA GLN A 248 -7.05 -4.47 -32.46
C GLN A 248 -7.12 -2.94 -32.39
N ASP A 249 -8.35 -2.40 -32.33
CA ASP A 249 -8.59 -0.95 -32.26
C ASP A 249 -7.82 -0.29 -31.10
N MET A 250 -7.35 0.94 -31.32
CA MET A 250 -6.59 1.77 -30.36
C MET A 250 -5.15 1.31 -30.04
N HIS A 251 -4.58 0.33 -30.76
CA HIS A 251 -3.20 -0.16 -30.56
C HIS A 251 -2.22 0.18 -31.72
N THR A 252 -2.56 1.16 -32.56
CA THR A 252 -1.80 1.61 -33.74
C THR A 252 -0.37 2.12 -33.47
N HIS A 253 0.00 2.35 -32.22
CA HIS A 253 1.34 2.78 -31.80
C HIS A 253 2.30 1.62 -31.51
N MET A 254 1.80 0.38 -31.43
CA MET A 254 2.64 -0.80 -31.15
C MET A 254 3.26 -1.33 -32.44
N GLN A 255 4.57 -1.59 -32.41
CA GLN A 255 5.31 -2.18 -33.52
C GLN A 255 6.01 -3.47 -33.07
N LEU A 256 6.02 -4.48 -33.96
CA LEU A 256 6.85 -5.67 -33.76
C LEU A 256 8.31 -5.34 -34.08
N SER A 257 9.22 -5.82 -33.24
CA SER A 257 10.65 -5.82 -33.53
C SER A 257 10.98 -6.74 -34.70
N GLU A 258 12.16 -6.58 -35.29
CA GLU A 258 12.57 -7.43 -36.41
C GLU A 258 12.78 -8.90 -35.98
N GLU A 259 13.22 -9.12 -34.74
CA GLU A 259 13.35 -10.44 -34.13
C GLU A 259 11.99 -11.12 -33.91
N GLU A 260 10.99 -10.36 -33.45
CA GLU A 260 9.62 -10.85 -33.28
C GLU A 260 9.02 -11.25 -34.63
N ARG A 261 9.21 -10.44 -35.68
CA ARG A 261 8.74 -10.77 -37.05
C ARG A 261 9.38 -12.05 -37.58
N ARG A 262 10.66 -12.27 -37.32
CA ARG A 262 11.36 -13.52 -37.68
C ARG A 262 10.79 -14.71 -36.91
N THR A 263 10.49 -14.53 -35.63
CA THR A 263 9.88 -15.56 -34.78
C THR A 263 8.48 -15.93 -35.26
N PHE A 264 7.63 -14.94 -35.58
CA PHE A 264 6.31 -15.18 -36.18
C PHE A 264 6.41 -15.87 -37.54
N SER A 265 7.41 -15.52 -38.36
CA SER A 265 7.65 -16.19 -39.65
C SER A 265 8.09 -17.65 -39.49
N TYR A 266 8.84 -17.96 -38.43
CA TYR A 266 9.25 -19.32 -38.09
C TYR A 266 8.08 -20.15 -37.56
N LEU A 267 7.25 -19.59 -36.67
CA LEU A 267 6.10 -20.29 -36.08
C LEU A 267 4.96 -20.57 -37.08
N ARG A 268 4.96 -19.91 -38.24
CA ARG A 268 4.00 -20.11 -39.34
C ARG A 268 4.43 -21.15 -40.38
N ARG A 269 5.67 -21.66 -40.29
CA ARG A 269 6.19 -22.74 -41.14
C ARG A 269 5.86 -24.09 -40.53
#